data_AF-A0A5N7U6C8-F1
#
_entry.id   AF-A0A5N7U6C8-F1
#
_cell.length_a   1.000
_cell.length_b   1.000
_cell.length_c   1.000
_cell.angle_alpha   90.00
_cell.angle_beta   90.00
_cell.angle_gamma   90.00
#
_symmetry.space_group_name_H-M   'P 1'
#
loop_
_entity.id
_entity.type
_entity.pdbx_description
1 polymer ?
#
loop_
_entity_poly.entity_id
_entity_poly.type
_entity_poly.pdbx_seq_one_letter_code
_entity_poly.pdbx_strand_id
1 'polypeptide(L)' 'MNNTISQIENIELEQPKSVEISGSKAVLEALLQENVDTIFGYPGGAIMPIYDALYDYSEKLKHILVRHEQG' A
#
# COMPACT_ATOMS: atom_id res chain seq x y z
N MET A 1 7.92 47.90 -13.60
CA MET A 1 6.86 46.95 -13.19
C MET A 1 7.22 45.55 -13.69
N ASN A 2 8.47 45.10 -13.49
CA ASN A 2 9.00 43.93 -14.22
C ASN A 2 9.64 42.89 -13.28
N ASN A 3 9.64 43.15 -11.97
CA ASN A 3 10.32 42.31 -10.98
C ASN A 3 9.43 41.21 -10.37
N THR A 4 8.13 41.21 -10.68
CA THR A 4 7.17 40.25 -10.12
C THR A 4 7.00 39.03 -11.03
N ILE A 5 7.21 39.18 -12.34
CA ILE A 5 7.03 38.10 -13.32
C ILE A 5 8.17 37.06 -13.21
N SER A 6 9.41 37.51 -12.94
CA SER A 6 10.57 36.64 -12.75
C SER A 6 10.52 35.77 -11.48
N GLN A 7 9.62 36.06 -10.54
CA GLN A 7 9.42 35.24 -9.33
C GLN A 7 8.41 34.10 -9.56
N ILE A 8 7.52 34.23 -10.55
CA ILE A 8 6.50 33.21 -10.86
C ILE A 8 7.11 32.01 -11.62
N GLU A 9 8.23 32.22 -12.32
CA GLU A 9 8.91 31.19 -13.12
C GLU A 9 9.73 30.18 -12.28
N ASN A 10 9.90 30.39 -10.97
CA ASN A 10 10.75 29.56 -10.10
C ASN A 10 9.96 28.77 -9.04
N ILE A 11 8.75 28.31 -9.37
CA ILE A 11 8.07 27.29 -8.56
C ILE A 11 8.60 25.92 -9.02
N GLU A 12 9.70 25.48 -8.40
CA GLU A 12 10.11 24.07 -8.47
C GLU A 12 9.01 23.24 -7.79
N LEU A 13 8.19 22.58 -8.60
CA LEU A 13 7.20 21.61 -8.11
C LEU A 13 7.99 20.48 -7.45
N GLU A 14 8.01 20.43 -6.12
CA GLU A 14 8.52 19.27 -5.39
C GLU A 14 7.75 18.03 -5.87
N GLN A 15 8.43 17.20 -6.67
CA GLN A 15 7.86 15.95 -7.13
C GLN A 15 7.60 15.07 -5.90
N PRO A 16 6.42 14.46 -5.77
CA PRO A 16 6.16 13.57 -4.66
C PRO A 16 7.22 12.47 -4.67
N LYS A 17 7.96 12.36 -3.56
CA LYS A 17 8.96 11.32 -3.39
C LYS A 17 8.29 9.96 -3.55
N SER A 18 8.54 9.28 -4.66
CA SER A 18 8.04 7.93 -4.87
C SER A 18 8.70 6.99 -3.86
N VAL A 19 7.88 6.19 -3.18
CA VAL A 19 8.36 5.15 -2.28
C VAL A 19 8.40 3.86 -3.08
N GLU A 20 9.59 3.26 -3.24
CA GLU A 20 9.69 1.92 -3.79
C GLU A 20 9.31 0.89 -2.73
N ILE A 21 8.25 0.13 -3.01
CA ILE A 21 7.80 -1.01 -2.23
C ILE A 21 7.41 -2.15 -3.16
N SER A 22 7.42 -3.38 -2.65
CA SER A 22 6.91 -4.52 -3.42
C SER A 22 5.39 -4.39 -3.62
N GLY A 23 4.87 -4.98 -4.70
CA GLY A 23 3.42 -5.01 -4.95
C GLY A 23 2.63 -5.63 -3.78
N SER A 24 3.16 -6.66 -3.14
CA SER A 24 2.57 -7.26 -1.94
C SER A 24 2.41 -6.27 -0.79
N LYS A 25 3.47 -5.52 -0.47
CA LYS A 25 3.42 -4.50 0.58
C LYS A 25 2.48 -3.36 0.20
N ALA A 26 2.48 -2.95 -1.07
CA ALA A 26 1.56 -1.92 -1.57
C ALA A 26 0.08 -2.30 -1.33
N VAL A 27 -0.30 -3.55 -1.59
CA VAL A 27 -1.66 -4.04 -1.32
C VAL A 27 -1.99 -3.98 0.17
N LEU A 28 -1.09 -4.45 1.05
CA LEU A 28 -1.33 -4.45 2.49
C LEU A 28 -1.39 -3.03 3.07
N GLU A 29 -0.53 -2.12 2.63
CA GLU A 29 -0.60 -0.70 3.02
C GLU A 29 -1.90 -0.06 2.55
N ALA A 30 -2.36 -0.36 1.33
CA ALA A 30 -3.64 0.14 0.83
C ALA A 30 -4.81 -0.34 1.69
N LEU A 31 -4.82 -1.62 2.11
CA LEU A 31 -5.85 -2.14 3.03
C LEU A 31 -5.85 -1.40 4.36
N LEU A 32 -4.67 -1.10 4.92
CA LEU A 32 -4.56 -0.30 6.15
C LEU A 32 -5.07 1.13 5.97
N GLN A 33 -4.79 1.79 4.84
CA GLN A 33 -5.31 3.13 4.54
C GLN A 33 -6.85 3.14 4.43
N GLU A 34 -7.43 2.04 3.97
CA GLU A 34 -8.89 1.82 3.94
C GLU A 34 -9.45 1.35 5.29
N ASN A 35 -8.66 1.38 6.36
CA ASN A 35 -9.02 0.98 7.72
C ASN A 35 -9.48 -0.49 7.84
N VAL A 36 -8.96 -1.37 6.99
CA VAL A 36 -9.18 -2.82 7.12
C VAL A 36 -8.38 -3.34 8.32
N ASP A 37 -9.05 -4.08 9.21
CA ASP A 37 -8.42 -4.76 10.35
C ASP A 37 -8.33 -6.28 10.20
N THR A 38 -9.20 -6.89 9.38
CA THR A 38 -9.35 -8.34 9.25
C THR A 38 -9.43 -8.77 7.79
N ILE A 39 -8.67 -9.80 7.44
CA ILE A 39 -8.62 -10.42 6.11
C ILE A 39 -9.08 -11.87 6.23
N PHE A 40 -10.09 -12.26 5.47
CA PHE A 40 -10.47 -13.65 5.26
C PHE A 40 -9.80 -14.14 3.98
N GLY A 41 -9.07 -15.26 4.04
CA GLY A 41 -8.39 -15.75 2.85
C GLY A 41 -8.00 -17.22 2.89
N TYR A 42 -7.75 -17.76 1.71
CA TYR A 42 -7.21 -19.11 1.50
C TYR A 42 -5.88 -19.01 0.72
N PRO A 43 -4.81 -19.67 1.16
CA PRO A 43 -3.51 -19.59 0.51
C PRO A 43 -3.47 -20.41 -0.79
N GLY A 44 -2.64 -19.97 -1.74
CA GLY A 44 -2.38 -20.65 -2.99
C GLY A 44 -1.07 -20.16 -3.62
N GLY A 45 -0.53 -20.89 -4.60
CA GLY A 45 0.81 -20.61 -5.14
C GLY A 45 0.99 -19.19 -5.70
N ALA A 46 -0.01 -18.67 -6.41
CA ALA A 46 0.07 -17.35 -7.04
C ALA A 46 0.00 -16.18 -6.03
N ILE A 47 -0.69 -16.36 -4.91
CA ILE A 47 -0.90 -15.31 -3.89
C ILE A 47 0.14 -15.35 -2.76
N MET A 48 1.04 -16.33 -2.78
CA MET A 48 2.03 -16.55 -1.71
C MET A 48 2.87 -15.30 -1.40
N PRO A 49 3.33 -14.48 -2.37
CA PRO A 49 4.07 -13.27 -2.06
C PRO A 49 3.30 -12.27 -1.17
N ILE A 50 1.97 -12.29 -1.19
CA ILE A 50 1.14 -11.46 -0.28
C ILE A 50 1.08 -12.09 1.10
N TYR A 51 0.92 -13.41 1.19
CA TYR A 51 0.95 -14.13 2.49
C TYR A 51 2.30 -14.01 3.19
N ASP A 52 3.40 -14.09 2.44
CA ASP A 52 4.75 -13.87 2.96
C ASP A 52 4.89 -12.45 3.52
N ALA A 53 4.41 -11.44 2.80
CA ALA A 53 4.41 -10.07 3.29
C ALA A 53 3.46 -9.86 4.48
N LEU A 54 2.31 -10.54 4.50
CA LEU A 54 1.29 -10.42 5.56
C LEU A 54 1.85 -10.80 6.93
N TYR A 55 2.86 -11.68 6.98
CA TYR A 55 3.58 -12.03 8.20
C TYR A 55 4.14 -10.79 8.93
N ASP A 56 4.76 -9.85 8.19
CA ASP A 56 5.30 -8.58 8.71
C ASP A 56 4.20 -7.64 9.24
N TYR A 57 2.94 -7.88 8.89
CA TYR A 57 1.78 -7.04 9.20
C TYR A 57 0.83 -7.68 10.23
N SER A 58 1.20 -8.81 10.81
CA SER A 58 0.34 -9.59 11.73
C SER A 58 -0.17 -8.83 12.96
N GLU A 59 0.56 -7.80 13.42
CA GLU A 59 0.12 -6.91 14.50
C GLU A 59 -0.90 -5.85 14.07
N LYS A 60 -1.04 -5.61 12.76
CA LYS A 60 -1.93 -4.59 12.17
C LYS A 60 -3.12 -5.19 11.43
N LEU A 61 -2.94 -6.37 10.83
CA LEU A 61 -3.94 -7.07 10.02
C LEU A 61 -4.13 -8.49 10.56
N LYS A 62 -5.35 -8.79 11.01
CA LYS A 62 -5.75 -10.12 11.45
C LYS A 62 -6.12 -10.98 10.24
N HIS A 63 -5.41 -12.07 10.03
CA HIS A 63 -5.79 -13.05 9.00
C HIS A 63 -6.65 -14.18 9.58
N ILE A 64 -7.72 -14.53 8.87
CA ILE A 64 -8.57 -15.68 9.15
C ILE A 64 -8.50 -16.63 7.95
N LEU A 65 -7.92 -17.80 8.19
CA LEU A 65 -7.87 -18.88 7.23
C LEU A 65 -9.27 -19.51 7.09
N VAL A 66 -9.85 -19.40 5.90
CA VAL A 66 -11.12 -20.07 5.56
C VAL A 66 -10.88 -21.53 5.16
N ARG A 67 -11.93 -22.34 5.06
CA ARG A 67 -11.82 -23.72 4.55
C ARG A 67 -12.05 -23.82 3.05
N HIS A 68 -12.80 -22.87 2.51
CA HIS A 68 -13.07 -22.72 1.09
C HIS A 68 -13.26 -21.23 0.81
N GLU A 69 -12.83 -20.75 -0.34
CA GLU A 69 -12.96 -19.35 -0.75
C GLU A 69 -14.40 -18.85 -0.87
N GLN A 70 -15.38 -19.76 -0.99
CA GLN A 70 -16.80 -19.40 -1.01
C GLN A 70 -17.28 -18.83 0.35
N GLY A 71 -16.59 -19.16 1.44
CA GLY A 71 -16.94 -18.71 2.80
C GLY A 71 -18.11 -19.47 3.41
#